data_AF-A0A960R5Y7-F1
#
_entry.id   AF-A0A960R5Y7-F1
#
_cell.length_a   1.000
_cell.length_b   1.000
_cell.length_c   1.000
_cell.angle_alpha   90.00
_cell.angle_beta   90.00
_cell.angle_gamma   90.00
#
_symmetry.space_group_name_H-M   'P 1'
#
loop_
_entity.id
_entity.type
_entity.pdbx_description
1 polymer ?
#
loop_
_entity_poly.entity_id
_entity_poly.type
_entity_poly.pdbx_seq_one_letter_code
_entity_poly.pdbx_strand_id
1 'polypeptide(L)'
;MNYGEAIDWLYGTQLFGIKLGLDPVRRLLRELGLDPDRPGCKVLHVAGTNGKGSVCAMSDAILRAQGGRTGLFTSPHLVTFRERIRVDGRMIPEAFVAEGLTRIRGLVADWEAHPTFFEITLALAMAYFAAEGCEAIVLETGMGGRLDATNAITSDVAVITSIGLDHTHILGSTIAAIAGEKAGIIKASRPVLSAIQPEEAAAVIEAAAASAGAPLRWVGADEAPAGSLALAGTHQRANAALAVAAVTTLLSGEVSEEAIASGLSRVDWPARFQRLEGGRVIIDGAHNAHAAAVLVGTWLTEYGKATRATVIFGGVANKDTAEVLKRLAPLADRWIFVKVAS
;
A
#
# COMPACT_ATOMS: atom_id res chain seq x y z
N MET A 1 21.33 -11.72 16.02
CA MET A 1 21.16 -12.50 14.79
C MET A 1 21.82 -11.74 13.65
N ASN A 2 22.40 -12.42 12.66
CA ASN A 2 22.74 -11.77 11.39
C ASN A 2 21.46 -11.52 10.56
N TYR A 3 21.57 -10.83 9.42
CA TYR A 3 20.41 -10.50 8.58
C TYR A 3 19.62 -11.73 8.12
N GLY A 4 20.31 -12.77 7.64
CA GLY A 4 19.68 -14.01 7.18
C GLY A 4 18.88 -14.70 8.29
N GLU A 5 19.53 -14.92 9.44
CA GLU A 5 18.88 -15.52 10.63
C GLU A 5 17.68 -14.71 11.13
N ALA A 6 17.78 -13.38 11.10
CA ALA A 6 16.71 -12.49 11.53
C ALA A 6 15.50 -12.58 10.59
N ILE A 7 15.74 -12.63 9.29
CA ILE A 7 14.72 -12.80 8.27
C ILE A 7 14.07 -14.19 8.36
N ASP A 8 14.86 -15.25 8.51
CA ASP A 8 14.34 -16.62 8.68
C ASP A 8 13.43 -16.72 9.90
N TRP A 9 13.85 -16.13 11.03
CA TRP A 9 13.01 -16.04 12.22
C TRP A 9 11.70 -15.30 11.96
N LEU A 10 11.76 -14.13 11.31
CA LEU A 10 10.57 -13.34 10.98
C LEU A 10 9.62 -14.12 10.07
N TYR A 11 10.11 -14.80 9.03
CA TYR A 11 9.27 -15.65 8.19
C TYR A 11 8.67 -16.83 8.96
N GLY A 12 9.39 -17.39 9.93
CA GLY A 12 8.85 -18.40 10.84
C GLY A 12 7.59 -17.94 11.60
N THR A 13 7.42 -16.63 11.84
CA THR A 13 6.22 -16.10 12.52
C THR A 13 4.99 -16.06 11.61
N GLN A 14 5.09 -16.41 10.32
CA GLN A 14 3.92 -16.55 9.45
C GLN A 14 3.00 -17.72 9.87
N LEU A 15 3.53 -18.70 10.61
CA LEU A 15 2.75 -19.81 11.18
C LEU A 15 1.60 -19.34 12.09
N PHE A 16 1.70 -18.13 12.65
CA PHE A 16 0.65 -17.56 13.50
C PHE A 16 -0.55 -16.99 12.73
N GLY A 17 -0.48 -16.96 11.39
CA GLY A 17 -1.58 -16.56 10.51
C GLY A 17 -2.05 -15.11 10.71
N ILE A 18 -3.33 -14.89 10.42
CA ILE A 18 -4.00 -13.59 10.64
C ILE A 18 -4.64 -13.64 12.03
N LYS A 19 -4.18 -12.78 12.94
CA LYS A 19 -4.81 -12.52 14.23
C LYS A 19 -5.59 -11.21 14.15
N LEU A 20 -6.86 -11.25 14.56
CA LEU A 20 -7.71 -10.07 14.59
C LEU A 20 -7.52 -9.35 15.93
N GLY A 21 -7.11 -8.09 15.88
CA GLY A 21 -6.90 -7.24 17.07
C GLY A 21 -5.70 -6.32 16.89
N LEU A 22 -5.69 -5.20 17.63
CA LEU A 22 -4.59 -4.22 17.59
C LEU A 22 -3.73 -4.25 18.86
N ASP A 23 -4.15 -4.99 19.89
CA ASP A 23 -3.48 -4.98 21.20
C ASP A 23 -2.04 -5.53 21.16
N PRO A 24 -1.74 -6.65 20.47
CA PRO A 24 -0.37 -7.17 20.43
C PRO A 24 0.61 -6.17 19.80
N VAL A 25 0.26 -5.57 18.66
CA VAL A 25 1.11 -4.56 18.02
C VAL A 25 1.22 -3.27 18.83
N ARG A 26 0.13 -2.80 19.48
CA ARG A 26 0.20 -1.62 20.36
C ARG A 26 1.10 -1.87 21.57
N ARG A 27 1.04 -3.06 22.16
CA ARG A 27 1.98 -3.47 23.21
C ARG A 27 3.41 -3.45 22.69
N LEU A 28 3.66 -4.04 21.52
CA LEU A 28 5.01 -4.15 20.97
C LEU A 28 5.62 -2.77 20.68
N LEU A 29 4.84 -1.85 20.12
CA LEU A 29 5.27 -0.47 19.91
C LEU A 29 5.68 0.21 21.22
N ARG A 30 4.88 0.05 22.28
CA ARG A 30 5.19 0.63 23.61
C ARG A 30 6.44 0.05 24.25
N GLU A 31 6.67 -1.25 24.13
CA GLU A 31 7.90 -1.92 24.61
C GLU A 31 9.16 -1.49 23.84
N LEU A 32 8.98 -1.03 22.59
CA LEU A 32 10.04 -0.39 21.82
C LEU A 32 10.26 1.09 22.19
N GLY A 33 9.44 1.64 23.09
CA GLY A 33 9.47 3.04 23.50
C GLY A 33 8.73 3.98 22.54
N LEU A 34 7.83 3.46 21.72
CA LEU A 34 7.05 4.22 20.74
C LEU A 34 5.61 4.41 21.23
N ASP A 35 5.07 5.62 21.06
CA ASP A 35 3.67 5.92 21.33
C ASP A 35 2.84 5.83 20.03
N PRO A 36 2.01 4.77 19.85
CA PRO A 36 1.19 4.64 18.65
C PRO A 36 0.12 5.73 18.51
N ASP A 37 -0.30 6.35 19.60
CA ASP A 37 -1.30 7.42 19.59
C ASP A 37 -0.67 8.79 19.28
N ARG A 38 0.66 8.90 19.48
CA ARG A 38 1.46 10.11 19.24
C ARG A 38 2.80 9.75 18.58
N PRO A 39 2.79 9.38 17.29
CA PRO A 39 3.98 8.88 16.59
C PRO A 39 5.10 9.92 16.38
N GLY A 40 4.90 11.18 16.80
CA GLY A 40 5.93 12.23 16.73
C GLY A 40 6.19 12.78 15.32
N CYS A 41 5.43 12.34 14.33
CA CYS A 41 5.53 12.73 12.93
C CYS A 41 4.13 12.78 12.29
N LYS A 42 4.04 13.36 11.10
CA LYS A 42 2.80 13.36 10.31
C LYS A 42 2.56 11.99 9.70
N VAL A 43 1.34 11.47 9.75
CA VAL A 43 1.01 10.11 9.29
C VAL A 43 -0.09 10.14 8.24
N LEU A 44 0.25 9.66 7.05
CA LEU A 44 -0.70 9.35 5.99
C LEU A 44 -1.00 7.85 5.99
N HIS A 45 -2.26 7.47 6.11
CA HIS A 45 -2.67 6.07 6.16
C HIS A 45 -3.54 5.70 4.97
N VAL A 46 -3.10 4.73 4.16
CA VAL A 46 -3.70 4.42 2.86
C VAL A 46 -4.30 3.02 2.88
N ALA A 47 -5.63 2.95 2.73
CA ALA A 47 -6.41 1.73 2.52
C ALA A 47 -7.02 1.71 1.12
N GLY A 48 -7.48 0.53 0.68
CA GLY A 48 -8.02 0.38 -0.67
C GLY A 48 -7.88 -1.02 -1.25
N THR A 49 -8.54 -1.28 -2.38
CA THR A 49 -8.39 -2.54 -3.12
C THR A 49 -7.25 -2.43 -4.09
N ASN A 50 -7.37 -1.52 -5.06
CA ASN A 50 -6.33 -1.25 -6.06
C ASN A 50 -5.83 0.19 -5.94
N GLY A 51 -4.54 0.39 -6.21
CA GLY A 51 -3.91 1.72 -6.20
C GLY A 51 -3.19 2.10 -4.91
N LYS A 52 -3.35 1.35 -3.81
CA LYS A 52 -2.69 1.62 -2.51
C LYS A 52 -1.20 1.91 -2.65
N GLY A 53 -0.40 0.92 -3.07
CA GLY A 53 1.04 1.10 -3.26
C GLY A 53 1.41 2.21 -4.26
N SER A 54 0.63 2.44 -5.31
CA SER A 54 0.88 3.55 -6.26
C SER A 54 0.66 4.92 -5.60
N VAL A 55 -0.44 5.08 -4.86
CA VAL A 55 -0.71 6.30 -4.08
C VAL A 55 0.36 6.50 -3.02
N CYS A 56 0.77 5.44 -2.31
CA CYS A 56 1.84 5.51 -1.31
C CYS A 56 3.17 5.95 -1.93
N ALA A 57 3.55 5.37 -3.07
CA ALA A 57 4.78 5.70 -3.78
C ALA A 57 4.77 7.14 -4.33
N MET A 58 3.63 7.59 -4.86
CA MET A 58 3.44 8.97 -5.31
C MET A 58 3.51 9.95 -4.13
N SER A 59 2.83 9.67 -3.02
CA SER A 59 2.86 10.51 -1.83
C SER A 59 4.27 10.61 -1.23
N ASP A 60 4.98 9.48 -1.11
CA ASP A 60 6.40 9.46 -0.71
C ASP A 60 7.27 10.30 -1.65
N ALA A 61 7.11 10.14 -2.97
CA ALA A 61 7.90 10.91 -3.93
C ALA A 61 7.66 12.41 -3.86
N ILE A 62 6.41 12.84 -3.68
CA ILE A 62 6.05 14.25 -3.52
C ILE A 62 6.62 14.80 -2.20
N LEU A 63 6.46 14.08 -1.09
CA LEU A 63 6.98 14.50 0.22
C LEU A 63 8.51 14.67 0.21
N ARG A 64 9.22 13.73 -0.41
CA ARG A 64 10.68 13.81 -0.61
C ARG A 64 11.08 14.97 -1.50
N ALA A 65 10.36 15.20 -2.61
CA ALA A 65 10.63 16.32 -3.50
C ALA A 65 10.37 17.68 -2.82
N GLN A 66 9.46 17.73 -1.85
CA GLN A 66 9.20 18.90 -1.01
C GLN A 66 10.30 19.13 0.06
N GLY A 67 11.20 18.15 0.27
CA GLY A 67 12.38 18.27 1.12
C GLY A 67 12.23 17.73 2.54
N GLY A 68 11.08 17.15 2.90
CA GLY A 68 10.86 16.54 4.21
C GLY A 68 11.38 15.11 4.30
N ARG A 69 11.94 14.73 5.46
CA ARG A 69 12.38 13.35 5.67
C ARG A 69 11.18 12.41 5.78
N THR A 70 11.10 11.45 4.86
CA THR A 70 9.88 10.65 4.66
C THR A 70 10.12 9.16 4.89
N GLY A 71 9.26 8.54 5.69
CA GLY A 71 9.19 7.08 5.84
C GLY A 71 8.07 6.49 4.98
N LEU A 72 8.31 5.34 4.36
CA LEU A 72 7.34 4.62 3.55
C LEU A 72 7.26 3.17 4.01
N PHE A 73 6.05 2.73 4.36
CA PHE A 73 5.73 1.36 4.72
C PHE A 73 4.76 0.75 3.71
N THR A 74 5.18 -0.30 3.00
CA THR A 74 4.38 -0.95 1.94
C THR A 74 4.34 -2.47 2.01
N SER A 75 3.37 -3.06 1.32
CA SER A 75 3.24 -4.52 1.23
C SER A 75 2.50 -5.01 -0.03
N PRO A 76 2.78 -6.23 -0.51
CA PRO A 76 3.96 -7.06 -0.20
C PRO A 76 5.25 -6.47 -0.82
N HIS A 77 6.38 -7.12 -0.60
CA HIS A 77 7.60 -6.85 -1.39
C HIS A 77 7.66 -7.77 -2.62
N LEU A 78 8.52 -7.44 -3.57
CA LEU A 78 8.77 -8.18 -4.80
C LEU A 78 10.02 -9.07 -4.72
N VAL A 79 11.16 -8.52 -4.30
CA VAL A 79 12.46 -9.24 -4.32
C VAL A 79 13.05 -9.37 -2.93
N THR A 80 13.03 -8.31 -2.13
CA THR A 80 13.61 -8.31 -0.78
C THR A 80 12.64 -7.74 0.25
N PHE A 81 12.64 -8.33 1.45
CA PHE A 81 11.88 -7.84 2.61
C PHE A 81 12.06 -6.34 2.84
N ARG A 82 13.27 -5.83 2.59
CA ARG A 82 13.67 -4.44 2.83
C ARG A 82 12.86 -3.44 1.99
N GLU A 83 12.25 -3.86 0.89
CA GLU A 83 11.37 -3.00 0.08
C GLU A 83 10.16 -2.48 0.87
N ARG A 84 9.73 -3.23 1.89
CA ARG A 84 8.58 -2.87 2.74
C ARG A 84 8.82 -1.61 3.56
N ILE A 85 10.08 -1.26 3.85
CA ILE A 85 10.43 -0.18 4.78
C ILE A 85 11.49 0.69 4.11
N ARG A 86 11.14 1.94 3.81
CA ARG A 86 12.05 2.90 3.18
C ARG A 86 12.07 4.22 3.94
N VAL A 87 13.23 4.86 3.96
CA VAL A 87 13.39 6.25 4.36
C VAL A 87 14.08 7.00 3.23
N ASP A 88 13.51 8.13 2.82
CA ASP A 88 13.97 8.94 1.70
C ASP A 88 14.19 8.10 0.41
N GLY A 89 13.27 7.18 0.15
CA GLY A 89 13.28 6.26 -1.00
C GLY A 89 14.28 5.08 -0.87
N ARG A 90 15.14 5.09 0.15
CA ARG A 90 16.16 4.05 0.39
C ARG A 90 15.61 2.97 1.31
N MET A 91 15.81 1.71 0.92
CA MET A 91 15.41 0.57 1.74
C MET A 91 16.17 0.53 3.06
N ILE A 92 15.49 0.11 4.13
CA ILE A 92 16.06 -0.13 5.45
C ILE A 92 17.39 -0.93 5.35
N PRO A 93 18.46 -0.56 6.06
CA PRO A 93 19.72 -1.30 6.07
C PRO A 93 19.57 -2.70 6.68
N GLU A 94 20.30 -3.67 6.13
CA GLU A 94 20.31 -5.04 6.66
C GLU A 94 20.75 -5.11 8.14
N ALA A 95 21.72 -4.28 8.52
CA ALA A 95 22.16 -4.15 9.90
C ALA A 95 21.01 -3.73 10.84
N PHE A 96 20.23 -2.72 10.44
CA PHE A 96 19.09 -2.26 11.24
C PHE A 96 18.00 -3.34 11.33
N VAL A 97 17.75 -4.07 10.25
CA VAL A 97 16.82 -5.22 10.28
C VAL A 97 17.31 -6.28 11.26
N ALA A 98 18.59 -6.66 11.19
CA ALA A 98 19.16 -7.69 12.04
C ALA A 98 19.12 -7.31 13.53
N GLU A 99 19.52 -6.07 13.85
CA GLU A 99 19.51 -5.53 15.21
C GLU A 99 18.08 -5.36 15.75
N GLY A 100 17.21 -4.73 14.96
CA GLY A 100 15.83 -4.47 15.33
C GLY A 100 15.03 -5.76 15.57
N LEU A 101 15.14 -6.75 14.67
CA LEU A 101 14.49 -8.04 14.86
C LEU A 101 15.11 -8.86 16.01
N THR A 102 16.42 -8.73 16.26
CA THR A 102 17.03 -9.34 17.45
C THR A 102 16.43 -8.78 18.74
N ARG A 103 16.27 -7.46 18.81
CA ARG A 103 15.60 -6.81 19.95
C ARG A 103 14.14 -7.25 20.08
N ILE A 104 13.37 -7.20 18.99
CA ILE A 104 11.95 -7.57 19.01
C ILE A 104 11.80 -9.04 19.45
N ARG A 105 12.58 -9.96 18.90
CA ARG A 105 12.57 -11.38 19.28
C ARG A 105 12.76 -11.58 20.78
N GLY A 106 13.68 -10.83 21.40
CA GLY A 106 13.89 -10.87 22.85
C GLY A 106 12.68 -10.34 23.64
N LEU A 107 12.06 -9.26 23.18
CA LEU A 107 10.89 -8.66 23.85
C LEU A 107 9.65 -9.57 23.83
N VAL A 108 9.46 -10.32 22.74
CA VAL A 108 8.24 -11.12 22.51
C VAL A 108 8.39 -12.60 22.87
N ALA A 109 9.57 -13.04 23.33
CA ALA A 109 9.90 -14.45 23.55
C ALA A 109 8.90 -15.17 24.47
N ASP A 110 8.49 -14.51 25.55
CA ASP A 110 7.60 -15.07 26.58
C ASP A 110 6.14 -14.59 26.44
N TRP A 111 5.76 -14.03 25.29
CA TRP A 111 4.39 -13.57 25.08
C TRP A 111 3.47 -14.72 24.73
N GLU A 112 2.43 -14.90 25.54
CA GLU A 112 1.36 -15.86 25.24
C GLU A 112 0.73 -15.57 23.87
N ALA A 113 0.38 -14.30 23.62
CA ALA A 113 -0.10 -13.84 22.32
C ALA A 113 1.07 -13.28 21.49
N HIS A 114 1.84 -14.17 20.84
CA HIS A 114 2.95 -13.75 19.99
C HIS A 114 2.48 -12.89 18.80
N PRO A 115 3.11 -11.74 18.51
CA PRO A 115 2.78 -10.91 17.35
C PRO A 115 2.99 -11.63 16.02
N THR A 116 2.17 -11.32 15.04
CA THR A 116 2.24 -11.85 13.68
C THR A 116 3.41 -11.23 12.90
N PHE A 117 3.75 -11.83 11.75
CA PHE A 117 4.73 -11.30 10.80
C PHE A 117 4.50 -9.80 10.51
N PHE A 118 3.25 -9.42 10.27
CA PHE A 118 2.93 -8.06 9.84
C PHE A 118 3.02 -7.05 10.99
N GLU A 119 2.63 -7.45 12.20
CA GLU A 119 2.76 -6.63 13.42
C GLU A 119 4.23 -6.39 13.78
N ILE A 120 5.08 -7.42 13.68
CA ILE A 120 6.53 -7.29 13.90
C ILE A 120 7.16 -6.39 12.85
N THR A 121 6.75 -6.55 11.58
CA THR A 121 7.25 -5.75 10.46
C THR A 121 6.88 -4.27 10.63
N LEU A 122 5.66 -3.97 11.06
CA LEU A 122 5.25 -2.60 11.38
C LEU A 122 6.05 -2.03 12.55
N ALA A 123 6.21 -2.79 13.64
CA ALA A 123 6.97 -2.34 14.79
C ALA A 123 8.43 -2.01 14.44
N LEU A 124 9.07 -2.85 13.61
CA LEU A 124 10.40 -2.59 13.07
C LEU A 124 10.42 -1.30 12.22
N ALA A 125 9.42 -1.12 11.36
CA ALA A 125 9.32 0.08 10.51
C ALA A 125 9.18 1.35 11.34
N MET A 126 8.28 1.36 12.34
CA MET A 126 8.09 2.52 13.22
C MET A 126 9.35 2.83 14.03
N ALA A 127 10.06 1.82 14.51
CA ALA A 127 11.35 2.01 15.18
C ALA A 127 12.40 2.63 14.24
N TYR A 128 12.45 2.18 12.99
CA TYR A 128 13.35 2.75 11.99
C TYR A 128 12.99 4.19 11.61
N PHE A 129 11.71 4.51 11.41
CA PHE A 129 11.25 5.86 11.11
C PHE A 129 11.54 6.84 12.26
N ALA A 130 11.35 6.40 13.50
CA ALA A 130 11.72 7.20 14.67
C ALA A 130 13.24 7.42 14.77
N ALA A 131 14.05 6.38 14.53
CA ALA A 131 15.51 6.47 14.58
C ALA A 131 16.07 7.38 13.48
N GLU A 132 15.47 7.36 12.29
CA GLU A 132 15.87 8.24 11.19
C GLU A 132 15.32 9.66 11.32
N GLY A 133 14.40 9.93 12.26
CA GLY A 133 13.81 11.25 12.45
C GLY A 133 12.86 11.66 11.32
N CYS A 134 12.05 10.72 10.81
CA CYS A 134 11.06 11.02 9.77
C CYS A 134 10.05 12.09 10.25
N GLU A 135 9.81 13.09 9.42
CA GLU A 135 8.84 14.17 9.66
C GLU A 135 7.43 13.78 9.17
N ALA A 136 7.38 12.95 8.14
CA ALA A 136 6.16 12.35 7.62
C ALA A 136 6.36 10.87 7.33
N ILE A 137 5.32 10.06 7.55
CA ILE A 137 5.30 8.65 7.17
C ILE A 137 4.05 8.31 6.38
N VAL A 138 4.21 7.42 5.41
CA VAL A 138 3.14 6.89 4.56
C VAL A 138 2.98 5.40 4.85
N LEU A 139 1.83 5.02 5.39
CA LEU A 139 1.51 3.65 5.80
C LEU A 139 0.50 3.02 4.84
N GLU A 140 0.88 1.95 4.15
CA GLU A 140 -0.04 1.11 3.39
C GLU A 140 -0.66 0.04 4.29
N THR A 141 -1.99 -0.08 4.31
CA THR A 141 -2.65 -1.23 4.94
C THR A 141 -2.27 -2.51 4.22
N GLY A 142 -1.95 -3.58 4.97
CA GLY A 142 -1.75 -4.91 4.39
C GLY A 142 -3.04 -5.50 3.85
N MET A 143 -4.09 -5.53 4.67
CA MET A 143 -5.39 -6.07 4.29
C MET A 143 -6.53 -5.43 5.08
N GLY A 144 -7.64 -5.13 4.41
CA GLY A 144 -8.80 -4.48 5.05
C GLY A 144 -8.46 -3.05 5.46
N GLY A 145 -8.45 -2.80 6.77
CA GLY A 145 -8.12 -1.51 7.38
C GLY A 145 -8.40 -1.51 8.88
N ARG A 146 -9.66 -1.79 9.28
CA ARG A 146 -10.15 -1.74 10.67
C ARG A 146 -9.28 -2.50 11.67
N LEU A 147 -8.87 -3.72 11.31
CA LEU A 147 -8.06 -4.62 12.14
C LEU A 147 -6.67 -4.87 11.54
N ASP A 148 -6.25 -4.04 10.58
CA ASP A 148 -4.90 -4.10 10.04
C ASP A 148 -3.91 -3.54 11.06
N ALA A 149 -2.72 -4.14 11.19
CA ALA A 149 -1.72 -3.71 12.18
C ALA A 149 -1.39 -2.21 12.06
N THR A 150 -1.37 -1.67 10.83
CA THR A 150 -1.10 -0.24 10.60
C THR A 150 -2.12 0.68 11.25
N ASN A 151 -3.35 0.20 11.49
CA ASN A 151 -4.40 0.95 12.15
C ASN A 151 -4.17 1.12 13.67
N ALA A 152 -3.17 0.45 14.23
CA ALA A 152 -2.70 0.73 15.58
C ALA A 152 -2.15 2.15 15.72
N ILE A 153 -1.63 2.73 14.62
CA ILE A 153 -1.08 4.09 14.60
C ILE A 153 -2.23 5.10 14.41
N THR A 154 -2.21 6.19 15.17
CA THR A 154 -3.12 7.31 14.94
C THR A 154 -2.62 8.12 13.74
N SER A 155 -3.41 8.14 12.67
CA SER A 155 -3.09 8.85 11.43
C SER A 155 -3.62 10.28 11.43
N ASP A 156 -2.92 11.19 10.74
CA ASP A 156 -3.38 12.56 10.53
C ASP A 156 -4.34 12.67 9.37
N VAL A 157 -4.13 11.87 8.32
CA VAL A 157 -4.99 11.81 7.14
C VAL A 157 -5.19 10.36 6.74
N ALA A 158 -6.45 9.96 6.53
CA ALA A 158 -6.81 8.67 5.97
C ALA A 158 -7.11 8.80 4.48
N VAL A 159 -6.66 7.84 3.69
CA VAL A 159 -6.83 7.78 2.23
C VAL A 159 -7.45 6.47 1.84
N ILE A 160 -8.55 6.52 1.09
CA ILE A 160 -9.25 5.33 0.57
C ILE A 160 -9.14 5.33 -0.96
N THR A 161 -8.31 4.44 -1.50
CA THR A 161 -8.22 4.23 -2.94
C THR A 161 -9.43 3.41 -3.45
N SER A 162 -9.47 3.09 -4.74
CA SER A 162 -10.59 2.32 -5.33
C SER A 162 -10.98 1.07 -4.53
N ILE A 163 -12.28 0.90 -4.31
CA ILE A 163 -12.86 -0.27 -3.66
C ILE A 163 -13.44 -1.20 -4.71
N GLY A 164 -13.11 -2.48 -4.60
CA GLY A 164 -13.60 -3.55 -5.46
C GLY A 164 -13.60 -4.87 -4.70
N LEU A 165 -14.11 -5.92 -5.34
CA LEU A 165 -14.08 -7.26 -4.77
C LEU A 165 -12.64 -7.79 -4.74
N ASP A 166 -12.14 -8.05 -3.54
CA ASP A 166 -10.88 -8.73 -3.29
C ASP A 166 -10.89 -9.28 -1.85
N HIS A 167 -10.14 -10.35 -1.60
CA HIS A 167 -10.07 -11.01 -0.29
C HIS A 167 -11.46 -11.33 0.31
N THR A 168 -12.42 -11.75 -0.52
CA THR A 168 -13.82 -11.92 -0.13
C THR A 168 -14.05 -12.96 0.97
N HIS A 169 -13.14 -13.91 1.12
CA HIS A 169 -13.13 -14.90 2.21
C HIS A 169 -12.81 -14.29 3.58
N ILE A 170 -12.21 -13.09 3.62
CA ILE A 170 -11.75 -12.43 4.87
C ILE A 170 -12.52 -11.14 5.11
N LEU A 171 -12.70 -10.31 4.08
CA LEU A 171 -13.29 -8.97 4.18
C LEU A 171 -14.80 -8.94 3.91
N GLY A 172 -15.38 -10.07 3.49
CA GLY A 172 -16.78 -10.20 3.10
C GLY A 172 -16.99 -10.21 1.59
N SER A 173 -18.17 -10.67 1.16
CA SER A 173 -18.50 -10.93 -0.24
C SER A 173 -19.18 -9.76 -0.97
N THR A 174 -19.32 -8.60 -0.33
CA THR A 174 -19.98 -7.42 -0.90
C THR A 174 -19.07 -6.20 -0.89
N ILE A 175 -19.31 -5.27 -1.81
CA ILE A 175 -18.57 -4.00 -1.87
C ILE A 175 -18.74 -3.20 -0.56
N ALA A 176 -19.96 -3.17 -0.02
CA ALA A 176 -20.23 -2.51 1.26
C ALA A 176 -19.45 -3.13 2.45
N ALA A 177 -19.34 -4.45 2.54
CA ALA A 177 -18.58 -5.11 3.61
C ALA A 177 -17.08 -4.77 3.51
N ILE A 178 -16.52 -4.84 2.30
CA ILE A 178 -15.12 -4.48 2.03
C ILE A 178 -14.88 -2.99 2.32
N ALA A 179 -15.85 -2.13 2.01
CA ALA A 179 -15.78 -0.71 2.32
C ALA A 179 -15.79 -0.46 3.83
N GLY A 180 -16.59 -1.19 4.60
CA GLY A 180 -16.61 -1.08 6.07
C GLY A 180 -15.25 -1.42 6.69
N GLU A 181 -14.61 -2.49 6.21
CA GLU A 181 -13.26 -2.85 6.66
C GLU A 181 -12.23 -1.76 6.33
N LYS A 182 -12.29 -1.17 5.13
CA LYS A 182 -11.35 -0.12 4.70
C LYS A 182 -11.60 1.21 5.40
N ALA A 183 -12.86 1.60 5.57
CA ALA A 183 -13.25 2.81 6.30
C ALA A 183 -12.88 2.75 7.79
N GLY A 184 -12.51 1.58 8.33
CA GLY A 184 -12.00 1.44 9.69
C GLY A 184 -10.67 2.15 9.97
N ILE A 185 -9.97 2.67 8.95
CA ILE A 185 -8.78 3.53 9.15
C ILE A 185 -9.14 4.99 9.46
N ILE A 186 -10.41 5.38 9.31
CA ILE A 186 -10.87 6.75 9.58
C ILE A 186 -10.73 7.05 11.07
N LYS A 187 -10.07 8.16 11.41
CA LYS A 187 -9.84 8.59 12.79
C LYS A 187 -10.75 9.78 13.13
N ALA A 188 -11.12 9.88 14.41
CA ALA A 188 -12.02 10.93 14.90
C ALA A 188 -11.50 12.34 14.56
N SER A 189 -12.35 13.14 13.92
CA SER A 189 -12.08 14.53 13.51
C SER A 189 -10.87 14.72 12.58
N ARG A 190 -10.34 13.65 11.98
CA ARG A 190 -9.22 13.70 11.04
C ARG A 190 -9.73 13.67 9.59
N PRO A 191 -9.10 14.39 8.65
CA PRO A 191 -9.51 14.36 7.25
C PRO A 191 -9.45 12.97 6.62
N VAL A 192 -10.42 12.71 5.75
CA VAL A 192 -10.50 11.51 4.90
C VAL A 192 -10.57 11.95 3.45
N LEU A 193 -9.66 11.40 2.63
CA LEU A 193 -9.74 11.55 1.18
C LEU A 193 -10.07 10.20 0.55
N SER A 194 -11.01 10.18 -0.38
CA SER A 194 -11.33 8.97 -1.14
C SER A 194 -11.34 9.25 -2.63
N ALA A 195 -10.85 8.28 -3.42
CA ALA A 195 -11.22 8.20 -4.83
C ALA A 195 -12.75 8.10 -4.97
N ILE A 196 -13.29 8.45 -6.14
CA ILE A 196 -14.70 8.20 -6.47
C ILE A 196 -14.99 6.69 -6.37
N GLN A 197 -16.11 6.33 -5.75
CA GLN A 197 -16.49 4.95 -5.45
C GLN A 197 -17.85 4.58 -6.06
N PRO A 198 -18.14 3.27 -6.21
CA PRO A 198 -19.51 2.79 -6.37
C PRO A 198 -20.39 3.23 -5.20
N GLU A 199 -21.68 3.44 -5.46
CA GLU A 199 -22.68 3.95 -4.50
C GLU A 199 -22.66 3.19 -3.16
N GLU A 200 -22.62 1.86 -3.22
CA GLU A 200 -22.60 0.99 -2.04
C GLU A 200 -21.38 1.23 -1.13
N ALA A 201 -20.21 1.51 -1.72
CA ALA A 201 -19.00 1.83 -0.97
C ALA A 201 -19.02 3.29 -0.49
N ALA A 202 -19.53 4.20 -1.31
CA ALA A 202 -19.63 5.62 -0.98
C ALA A 202 -20.48 5.84 0.28
N ALA A 203 -21.66 5.22 0.34
CA ALA A 203 -22.56 5.31 1.48
C ALA A 203 -21.90 4.84 2.80
N VAL A 204 -21.09 3.77 2.74
CA VAL A 204 -20.38 3.25 3.92
C VAL A 204 -19.27 4.20 4.38
N ILE A 205 -18.51 4.77 3.44
CA ILE A 205 -17.45 5.74 3.77
C ILE A 205 -18.04 7.03 4.34
N GLU A 206 -19.14 7.52 3.79
CA GLU A 206 -19.86 8.70 4.29
C GLU A 206 -20.37 8.48 5.71
N ALA A 207 -21.01 7.33 5.97
CA ALA A 207 -21.49 6.98 7.30
C ALA A 207 -20.34 6.87 8.32
N ALA A 208 -19.22 6.25 7.93
CA ALA A 208 -18.04 6.13 8.79
C ALA A 208 -17.40 7.50 9.08
N ALA A 209 -17.25 8.35 8.06
CA ALA A 209 -16.74 9.70 8.21
C ALA A 209 -17.64 10.56 9.11
N ALA A 210 -18.96 10.51 8.90
CA ALA A 210 -19.93 11.23 9.73
C ALA A 210 -19.89 10.76 11.19
N SER A 211 -19.84 9.44 11.43
CA SER A 211 -19.72 8.87 12.77
C SER A 211 -18.43 9.28 13.47
N ALA A 212 -17.35 9.50 12.74
CA ALA A 212 -16.07 9.97 13.26
C ALA A 212 -15.98 11.51 13.36
N GLY A 213 -16.96 12.26 12.86
CA GLY A 213 -16.85 13.71 12.67
C GLY A 213 -15.67 14.10 11.77
N ALA A 214 -15.28 13.21 10.86
CA ALA A 214 -14.14 13.34 9.96
C ALA A 214 -14.54 14.08 8.67
N PRO A 215 -13.85 15.17 8.29
CA PRO A 215 -14.10 15.83 7.01
C PRO A 215 -13.77 14.90 5.85
N LEU A 216 -14.78 14.52 5.07
CA LEU A 216 -14.63 13.69 3.88
C LEU A 216 -14.52 14.56 2.62
N ARG A 217 -13.54 14.26 1.76
CA ARG A 217 -13.45 14.80 0.40
C ARG A 217 -13.29 13.67 -0.62
N TRP A 218 -14.14 13.72 -1.63
CA TRP A 218 -14.04 12.91 -2.84
C TRP A 218 -13.04 13.54 -3.80
N VAL A 219 -12.16 12.72 -4.39
CA VAL A 219 -11.12 13.17 -5.32
C VAL A 219 -11.29 12.46 -6.66
N GLY A 220 -11.51 13.26 -7.71
CA GLY A 220 -11.71 12.82 -9.08
C GLY A 220 -10.41 12.70 -9.88
N ALA A 221 -10.44 11.96 -10.98
CA ALA A 221 -9.30 11.82 -11.90
C ALA A 221 -9.03 13.10 -12.72
N ASP A 222 -10.04 13.96 -12.84
CA ASP A 222 -10.00 15.29 -13.44
C ASP A 222 -9.20 16.29 -12.60
N GLU A 223 -9.00 16.01 -11.31
CA GLU A 223 -8.14 16.80 -10.42
C GLU A 223 -6.67 16.40 -10.51
N ALA A 224 -6.31 15.46 -11.38
CA ALA A 224 -4.92 15.05 -11.55
C ALA A 224 -4.08 16.23 -12.06
N PRO A 225 -2.87 16.45 -11.52
CA PRO A 225 -2.02 17.53 -11.98
C PRO A 225 -1.67 17.37 -13.47
N ALA A 226 -1.42 18.50 -14.12
CA ALA A 226 -0.86 18.51 -15.46
C ALA A 226 0.56 17.91 -15.46
N GLY A 227 1.00 17.39 -16.60
CA GLY A 227 2.33 16.80 -16.77
C GLY A 227 2.32 15.28 -16.94
N SER A 228 3.53 14.71 -16.97
CA SER A 228 3.76 13.28 -17.14
C SER A 228 3.76 12.55 -15.80
N LEU A 229 3.22 11.34 -15.79
CA LEU A 229 3.33 10.40 -14.68
C LEU A 229 4.34 9.32 -15.07
N ALA A 230 5.21 8.92 -14.14
CA ALA A 230 6.15 7.83 -14.40
C ALA A 230 5.45 6.47 -14.57
N LEU A 231 4.34 6.27 -13.86
CA LEU A 231 3.56 5.03 -13.93
C LEU A 231 2.56 5.07 -15.08
N ALA A 232 2.54 4.03 -15.90
CA ALA A 232 1.64 3.92 -17.04
C ALA A 232 0.21 3.53 -16.64
N GLY A 233 -0.75 3.87 -17.51
CA GLY A 233 -2.17 3.55 -17.36
C GLY A 233 -3.02 4.72 -16.89
N THR A 234 -4.22 4.85 -17.46
CA THR A 234 -5.12 5.99 -17.22
C THR A 234 -5.56 6.11 -15.75
N HIS A 235 -5.72 4.98 -15.06
CA HIS A 235 -6.04 4.91 -13.64
C HIS A 235 -4.99 5.60 -12.75
N GLN A 236 -3.74 5.74 -13.21
CA GLN A 236 -2.70 6.44 -12.45
C GLN A 236 -2.98 7.93 -12.32
N ARG A 237 -3.82 8.53 -13.18
CA ARG A 237 -4.29 9.92 -12.99
C ARG A 237 -5.13 10.05 -11.72
N ALA A 238 -6.05 9.11 -11.47
CA ALA A 238 -6.83 9.10 -10.24
C ALA A 238 -5.94 8.88 -9.00
N ASN A 239 -4.97 7.96 -9.09
CA ASN A 239 -4.01 7.75 -8.01
C ASN A 239 -3.16 9.00 -7.74
N ALA A 240 -2.71 9.70 -8.80
CA ALA A 240 -1.92 10.92 -8.67
C ALA A 240 -2.74 12.06 -8.07
N ALA A 241 -3.98 12.26 -8.51
CA ALA A 241 -4.89 13.25 -7.92
C ALA A 241 -5.07 13.00 -6.41
N LEU A 242 -5.31 11.74 -6.04
CA LEU A 242 -5.50 11.35 -4.64
C LEU A 242 -4.20 11.54 -3.82
N ALA A 243 -3.04 11.18 -4.37
CA ALA A 243 -1.75 11.36 -3.71
C ALA A 243 -1.42 12.84 -3.48
N VAL A 244 -1.67 13.71 -4.47
CA VAL A 244 -1.48 15.16 -4.34
C VAL A 244 -2.41 15.74 -3.28
N ALA A 245 -3.70 15.43 -3.37
CA ALA A 245 -4.67 15.91 -2.39
C ALA A 245 -4.29 15.46 -0.96
N ALA A 246 -3.84 14.21 -0.81
CA ALA A 246 -3.40 13.63 0.45
C ALA A 246 -2.20 14.38 1.05
N VAL A 247 -1.16 14.62 0.26
CA VAL A 247 0.04 15.33 0.74
C VAL A 247 -0.28 16.78 1.07
N THR A 248 -1.07 17.47 0.24
CA THR A 248 -1.52 18.84 0.50
C THR A 248 -2.31 18.94 1.82
N THR A 249 -3.23 18.01 2.06
CA THR A 249 -3.98 17.96 3.34
C THR A 249 -3.06 17.65 4.52
N LEU A 250 -2.15 16.68 4.38
CA LEU A 250 -1.19 16.30 5.43
C LEU A 250 -0.28 17.46 5.83
N LEU A 251 0.16 18.25 4.85
CA LEU A 251 1.03 19.40 5.09
C LEU A 251 0.27 20.65 5.56
N SER A 252 -1.07 20.63 5.55
CA SER A 252 -1.93 21.76 5.93
C SER A 252 -1.62 23.04 5.13
N GLY A 253 -1.19 22.90 3.88
CA GLY A 253 -0.72 24.01 3.07
C GLY A 253 -0.31 23.60 1.67
N GLU A 254 0.21 24.57 0.91
CA GLU A 254 0.59 24.38 -0.48
C GLU A 254 1.85 23.51 -0.61
N VAL A 255 1.72 22.43 -1.37
CA VAL A 255 2.86 21.69 -1.91
C VAL A 255 3.27 22.39 -3.19
N SER A 256 4.57 22.63 -3.38
CA SER A 256 5.03 23.32 -4.58
C SER A 256 4.68 22.52 -5.84
N GLU A 257 4.27 23.21 -6.90
CA GLU A 257 4.00 22.58 -8.20
C GLU A 257 5.25 21.83 -8.71
N GLU A 258 6.43 22.34 -8.41
CA GLU A 258 7.71 21.69 -8.74
C GLU A 258 7.89 20.36 -7.99
N ALA A 259 7.60 20.31 -6.69
CA ALA A 259 7.67 19.06 -5.92
C ALA A 259 6.63 18.04 -6.43
N ILE A 260 5.42 18.49 -6.76
CA ILE A 260 4.39 17.62 -7.36
C ILE A 260 4.88 17.05 -8.69
N ALA A 261 5.30 17.91 -9.61
CA ALA A 261 5.73 17.50 -10.95
C ALA A 261 6.99 16.60 -10.89
N SER A 262 7.98 16.97 -10.09
CA SER A 262 9.22 16.20 -9.91
C SER A 262 8.96 14.86 -9.22
N GLY A 263 8.13 14.84 -8.18
CA GLY A 263 7.76 13.62 -7.46
C GLY A 263 7.04 12.62 -8.37
N LEU A 264 5.99 13.07 -9.06
CA LEU A 264 5.15 12.20 -9.92
C LEU A 264 5.87 11.70 -11.18
N SER A 265 6.75 12.50 -11.77
CA SER A 265 7.51 12.13 -12.98
C SER A 265 8.68 11.18 -12.71
N ARG A 266 9.06 10.98 -11.44
CA ARG A 266 10.21 10.16 -11.02
C ARG A 266 9.84 8.96 -10.16
N VAL A 267 8.56 8.67 -9.97
CA VAL A 267 8.12 7.49 -9.21
C VAL A 267 8.68 6.22 -9.86
N ASP A 268 9.50 5.49 -9.12
CA ASP A 268 9.92 4.14 -9.46
C ASP A 268 9.15 3.15 -8.59
N TRP A 269 8.21 2.42 -9.21
CA TRP A 269 7.40 1.41 -8.55
C TRP A 269 7.36 0.14 -9.40
N PRO A 270 8.27 -0.82 -9.16
CA PRO A 270 8.42 -2.00 -10.00
C PRO A 270 7.14 -2.85 -10.07
N ALA A 271 7.01 -3.62 -11.15
CA ALA A 271 5.84 -4.47 -11.43
C ALA A 271 4.47 -3.73 -11.47
N ARG A 272 4.46 -2.47 -11.90
CA ARG A 272 3.25 -1.72 -12.31
C ARG A 272 3.39 -1.29 -13.76
N PHE A 273 2.92 -2.14 -14.67
CA PHE A 273 3.13 -1.99 -16.11
C PHE A 273 4.59 -1.63 -16.44
N GLN A 274 5.53 -2.27 -15.76
CA GLN A 274 6.94 -1.91 -15.81
C GLN A 274 7.53 -2.38 -17.13
N ARG A 275 8.12 -1.43 -17.88
CA ARG A 275 8.75 -1.68 -19.18
C ARG A 275 10.20 -2.09 -18.98
N LEU A 276 10.55 -3.27 -19.49
CA LEU A 276 11.91 -3.74 -19.62
C LEU A 276 12.27 -3.94 -21.10
N GLU A 277 13.56 -3.98 -21.39
CA GLU A 277 14.10 -4.20 -22.74
C GLU A 277 13.47 -3.28 -23.81
N GLY A 278 13.37 -1.98 -23.51
CA GLY A 278 12.77 -1.00 -24.43
C GLY A 278 11.25 -1.18 -24.62
N GLY A 279 10.56 -1.83 -23.67
CA GLY A 279 9.12 -2.08 -23.74
C GLY A 279 8.74 -3.37 -24.46
N ARG A 280 9.70 -4.27 -24.72
CA ARG A 280 9.41 -5.63 -25.23
C ARG A 280 8.91 -6.58 -24.15
N VAL A 281 9.29 -6.33 -22.90
CA VAL A 281 8.88 -7.12 -21.74
C VAL A 281 8.13 -6.20 -20.78
N ILE A 282 6.91 -6.61 -20.40
CA ILE A 282 6.08 -5.91 -19.41
C ILE A 282 5.92 -6.78 -18.18
N ILE A 283 6.24 -6.23 -17.01
CA ILE A 283 5.99 -6.85 -15.72
C ILE A 283 4.86 -6.12 -15.01
N ASP A 284 3.83 -6.85 -14.59
CA ASP A 284 2.69 -6.30 -13.88
C ASP A 284 2.18 -7.27 -12.80
N GLY A 285 1.79 -6.72 -11.64
CA GLY A 285 1.26 -7.46 -10.50
C GLY A 285 -0.28 -7.63 -10.47
N ALA A 286 -0.97 -7.49 -11.60
CA ALA A 286 -2.41 -7.70 -11.72
C ALA A 286 -2.80 -9.12 -11.30
N HIS A 287 -3.57 -9.22 -10.20
CA HIS A 287 -3.91 -10.49 -9.55
C HIS A 287 -5.42 -10.63 -9.24
N ASN A 288 -6.23 -9.68 -9.67
CA ASN A 288 -7.69 -9.70 -9.57
C ASN A 288 -8.32 -9.20 -10.88
N ALA A 289 -9.61 -9.46 -11.06
CA ALA A 289 -10.33 -9.16 -12.30
C ALA A 289 -10.25 -7.67 -12.70
N HIS A 290 -10.33 -6.77 -11.73
CA HIS A 290 -10.24 -5.33 -11.95
C HIS A 290 -8.84 -4.93 -12.42
N ALA A 291 -7.79 -5.37 -11.73
CA ALA A 291 -6.41 -5.08 -12.10
C ALA A 291 -6.05 -5.67 -13.47
N ALA A 292 -6.56 -6.87 -13.79
CA ALA A 292 -6.36 -7.49 -15.10
C ALA A 292 -7.01 -6.68 -16.23
N ALA A 293 -8.23 -6.16 -16.01
CA ALA A 293 -8.89 -5.26 -16.96
C ALA A 293 -8.10 -3.95 -17.16
N VAL A 294 -7.53 -3.40 -16.08
CA VAL A 294 -6.68 -2.20 -16.15
C VAL A 294 -5.39 -2.47 -16.93
N LEU A 295 -4.74 -3.61 -16.71
CA LEU A 295 -3.57 -4.05 -17.47
C LEU A 295 -3.89 -4.16 -18.97
N VAL A 296 -5.02 -4.77 -19.31
CA VAL A 296 -5.50 -4.89 -20.70
C VAL A 296 -5.75 -3.52 -21.31
N GLY A 297 -6.47 -2.64 -20.62
CA GLY A 297 -6.72 -1.28 -21.12
C GLY A 297 -5.44 -0.50 -21.35
N THR A 298 -4.47 -0.64 -20.45
CA THR A 298 -3.15 0.02 -20.57
C THR A 298 -2.39 -0.55 -21.77
N TRP A 299 -2.33 -1.86 -21.93
CA TRP A 299 -1.69 -2.50 -23.08
C TRP A 299 -2.30 -2.05 -24.42
N LEU A 300 -3.62 -2.08 -24.53
CA LEU A 300 -4.32 -1.69 -25.77
C LEU A 300 -4.10 -0.21 -26.12
N THR A 301 -3.90 0.65 -25.12
CA THR A 301 -3.59 2.08 -25.31
C THR A 301 -2.17 2.27 -25.81
N GLU A 302 -1.21 1.53 -25.24
CA GLU A 302 0.22 1.70 -25.52
C GLU A 302 0.67 0.98 -26.80
N TYR A 303 0.14 -0.21 -27.05
CA TYR A 303 0.57 -1.08 -28.15
C TYR A 303 -0.47 -1.22 -29.26
N GLY A 304 -1.69 -0.73 -29.05
CA GLY A 304 -2.79 -0.82 -30.01
C GLY A 304 -3.55 -2.15 -29.95
N LYS A 305 -4.77 -2.14 -30.50
CA LYS A 305 -5.75 -3.24 -30.38
C LYS A 305 -5.37 -4.53 -31.12
N ALA A 306 -4.52 -4.43 -32.14
CA ALA A 306 -4.08 -5.58 -32.92
C ALA A 306 -2.88 -6.31 -32.29
N THR A 307 -2.17 -5.66 -31.36
CA THR A 307 -0.93 -6.18 -30.80
C THR A 307 -1.23 -7.18 -29.69
N ARG A 308 -0.81 -8.43 -29.90
CA ARG A 308 -0.90 -9.51 -28.93
C ARG A 308 0.46 -9.79 -28.30
N ALA A 309 0.46 -10.48 -27.17
CA ALA A 309 1.65 -10.83 -26.39
C ALA A 309 1.74 -12.33 -26.12
N THR A 310 2.96 -12.81 -25.88
CA THR A 310 3.14 -14.02 -25.08
C THR A 310 2.92 -13.65 -23.61
N VAL A 311 1.90 -14.24 -22.98
CA VAL A 311 1.58 -13.99 -21.58
C VAL A 311 2.20 -15.09 -20.72
N ILE A 312 3.13 -14.69 -19.86
CA ILE A 312 3.71 -15.54 -18.82
C ILE A 312 2.92 -15.27 -17.54
N PHE A 313 2.17 -16.26 -17.06
CA PHE A 313 1.26 -16.12 -15.92
C PHE A 313 1.64 -17.04 -14.77
N GLY A 314 1.83 -16.46 -13.59
CA GLY A 314 1.94 -17.16 -12.32
C GLY A 314 0.88 -16.64 -11.35
N GLY A 315 -0.03 -17.51 -10.91
CA GLY A 315 -1.09 -17.18 -9.97
C GLY A 315 -0.87 -17.85 -8.61
N VAL A 316 -1.23 -17.16 -7.53
CA VAL A 316 -1.28 -17.73 -6.18
C VAL A 316 -2.62 -18.43 -5.97
N ALA A 317 -2.64 -19.52 -5.22
CA ALA A 317 -3.88 -20.21 -4.85
C ALA A 317 -4.88 -19.27 -4.14
N ASN A 318 -6.18 -19.59 -4.20
CA ASN A 318 -7.27 -18.85 -3.56
C ASN A 318 -7.57 -17.45 -4.13
N LYS A 319 -7.16 -17.16 -5.36
CA LYS A 319 -7.64 -16.01 -6.15
C LYS A 319 -8.54 -16.48 -7.29
N ASP A 320 -9.45 -15.62 -7.75
CA ASP A 320 -10.31 -15.88 -8.91
C ASP A 320 -9.49 -15.82 -10.22
N THR A 321 -8.68 -16.87 -10.39
CA THR A 321 -7.74 -17.01 -11.50
C THR A 321 -8.48 -17.13 -12.82
N ALA A 322 -9.66 -17.77 -12.83
CA ALA A 322 -10.47 -17.93 -14.02
C ALA A 322 -10.91 -16.58 -14.58
N GLU A 323 -11.44 -15.68 -13.74
CA GLU A 323 -11.85 -14.35 -14.18
C GLU A 323 -10.64 -13.50 -14.60
N VAL A 324 -9.51 -13.58 -13.89
CA VAL A 324 -8.26 -12.91 -14.31
C VAL A 324 -7.84 -13.35 -15.71
N LEU A 325 -7.75 -14.66 -15.97
CA LEU A 325 -7.35 -15.20 -17.27
C LEU A 325 -8.33 -14.80 -18.38
N LYS A 326 -9.64 -14.81 -18.09
CA LYS A 326 -10.66 -14.34 -19.02
C LYS A 326 -10.47 -12.88 -19.41
N ARG A 327 -10.11 -12.01 -18.46
CA ARG A 327 -9.82 -10.60 -18.73
C ARG A 327 -8.55 -10.41 -19.55
N LEU A 328 -7.53 -11.24 -19.33
CA LEU A 328 -6.25 -11.18 -20.04
C LEU A 328 -6.28 -11.83 -21.43
N ALA A 329 -7.25 -12.71 -21.72
CA ALA A 329 -7.38 -13.41 -23.00
C ALA A 329 -7.31 -12.53 -24.26
N PRO A 330 -7.85 -11.29 -24.29
CA PRO A 330 -7.70 -10.39 -25.44
C PRO A 330 -6.26 -9.97 -25.74
N LEU A 331 -5.34 -10.08 -24.77
CA LEU A 331 -3.93 -9.75 -24.96
C LEU A 331 -3.12 -10.93 -25.49
N ALA A 332 -3.52 -12.15 -25.17
CA ALA A 332 -2.67 -13.31 -25.38
C ALA A 332 -2.74 -13.85 -26.81
N ASP A 333 -1.57 -14.04 -27.41
CA ASP A 333 -1.36 -14.91 -28.58
C ASP A 333 -0.89 -16.31 -28.12
N ARG A 334 -0.04 -16.33 -27.10
CA ARG A 334 0.52 -17.54 -26.49
C ARG A 334 0.48 -17.43 -24.98
N TRP A 335 0.19 -18.55 -24.32
CA TRP A 335 0.23 -18.67 -22.86
C TRP A 335 1.42 -19.52 -22.40
N ILE A 336 2.06 -19.08 -21.32
CA ILE A 336 3.05 -19.85 -20.56
C ILE A 336 2.65 -19.76 -19.10
N PHE A 337 2.33 -20.90 -18.49
CA PHE A 337 2.00 -20.97 -17.07
C PHE A 337 3.21 -21.38 -16.26
N VAL A 338 3.48 -20.65 -15.18
CA VAL A 338 4.61 -20.91 -14.28
C VAL A 338 4.12 -21.11 -12.85
N LYS A 339 4.83 -21.96 -12.10
CA LYS A 339 4.55 -22.16 -10.69
C LYS A 339 5.08 -20.97 -9.89
N VAL A 340 4.24 -20.39 -9.04
CA VAL A 340 4.68 -19.45 -8.00
C VAL A 340 5.05 -20.28 -6.78
N ALA A 341 6.26 -20.09 -6.23
CA ALA A 341 6.63 -20.73 -4.98
C ALA A 341 5.76 -20.14 -3.86
N SER A 342 5.03 -21.02 -3.17
CA SER A 342 4.19 -20.70 -2.01
C SER A 342 5.00 -20.81 -0.73
#